data_AF-A0A841CPJ4-F1
#
_entry.id   AF-A0A841CPJ4-F1
#
_cell.length_a   1.000
_cell.length_b   1.000
_cell.length_c   1.000
_cell.angle_alpha   90.00
_cell.angle_beta   90.00
_cell.angle_gamma   90.00
#
_symmetry.space_group_name_H-M   'P 1'
#
loop_
_entity.id
_entity.type
_entity.pdbx_description
1 polymer ?
#
loop_
_entity_poly.entity_id
_entity_poly.type
_entity_poly.pdbx_seq_one_letter_code
_entity_poly.pdbx_strand_id
1 'polypeptide(L)'
;MVDACAASGSTALVGAPVDGPHIALLAVDGSGVGVAYRKMWLGGPEPGWFRAGDEPAVLEVDGWRFGLAVCKDTGVPRHAADTAALGIDAYLAATLKPRDESDLQHERARRIAIGHRVWVAVASFAGSTGEGFTEAAGRSAVWTPDGEIAACAGPEVGAVARATLGVFPR
;
A
#
# COMPACT_ATOMS: atom_id res chain seq x y z
N MET A 1 11.80 -13.72 7.85
CA MET A 1 11.00 -12.49 8.08
C MET A 1 10.27 -12.57 9.41
N VAL A 2 9.53 -13.66 9.70
CA VAL A 2 8.88 -13.88 11.01
C VAL A 2 9.83 -13.63 12.19
N ASP A 3 11.01 -14.27 12.21
CA ASP A 3 11.98 -14.08 13.30
C ASP A 3 12.45 -12.62 13.43
N ALA A 4 12.59 -11.90 12.31
CA ALA A 4 12.99 -10.50 12.33
C ALA A 4 11.87 -9.61 12.89
N CYS A 5 10.62 -9.86 12.47
CA CYS A 5 9.43 -9.21 12.99
C CYS A 5 9.24 -9.47 14.50
N ALA A 6 9.48 -10.70 14.96
CA ALA A 6 9.45 -11.06 16.37
C ALA A 6 10.52 -10.29 17.16
N ALA A 7 11.76 -10.24 16.65
CA ALA A 7 12.87 -9.57 17.31
C ALA A 7 12.70 -8.04 17.37
N SER A 8 12.05 -7.43 16.38
CA SER A 8 11.84 -5.98 16.31
C SER A 8 10.49 -5.51 16.84
N GLY A 9 9.58 -6.43 17.20
CA GLY A 9 8.20 -6.11 17.55
C GLY A 9 7.46 -5.39 16.41
N SER A 10 7.68 -5.80 15.17
CA SER A 10 7.15 -5.12 13.99
C SER A 10 6.25 -6.02 13.15
N THR A 11 5.27 -5.42 12.48
CA THR A 11 4.49 -6.09 11.43
C THR A 11 4.94 -5.60 10.06
N ALA A 12 5.21 -6.51 9.13
CA ALA A 12 5.58 -6.20 7.76
C ALA A 12 4.44 -6.56 6.79
N LEU A 13 4.21 -5.70 5.80
CA LEU A 13 3.34 -5.99 4.66
C LEU A 13 4.17 -6.33 3.43
N VAL A 14 3.89 -7.46 2.79
CA VAL A 14 4.67 -7.98 1.66
C VAL A 14 3.76 -8.26 0.48
N GLY A 15 4.07 -7.68 -0.68
CA GLY A 15 3.37 -8.01 -1.93
C GLY A 15 3.84 -9.37 -2.48
N ALA A 16 2.90 -10.28 -2.74
CA ALA A 16 3.21 -11.59 -3.32
C ALA A 16 2.03 -12.16 -4.11
N PRO A 17 2.28 -13.01 -5.14
CA PRO A 17 1.24 -13.88 -5.66
C PRO A 17 0.91 -14.98 -4.63
N VAL A 18 -0.37 -15.38 -4.56
CA VAL A 18 -0.85 -16.47 -3.68
C VAL A 18 -1.78 -17.41 -4.44
N ASP A 19 -2.00 -18.61 -3.88
CA ASP A 19 -2.94 -19.59 -4.41
C ASP A 19 -4.32 -18.97 -4.63
N GLY A 20 -4.98 -19.35 -5.73
CA GLY A 20 -6.26 -18.76 -6.16
C GLY A 20 -6.23 -17.97 -7.47
N PRO A 21 -5.14 -18.03 -8.26
CA PRO A 21 -4.07 -17.02 -8.34
C PRO A 21 -4.52 -15.59 -8.01
N HIS A 22 -4.02 -15.01 -6.92
CA HIS A 22 -4.27 -13.60 -6.59
C HIS A 22 -2.96 -12.84 -6.42
N ILE A 23 -3.00 -11.53 -6.69
CA ILE A 23 -1.98 -10.59 -6.21
C ILE A 23 -2.43 -10.16 -4.80
N ALA A 24 -1.59 -10.38 -3.80
CA ALA A 24 -1.96 -10.16 -2.40
C ALA A 24 -0.95 -9.32 -1.63
N LEU A 25 -1.41 -8.77 -0.52
CA LEU A 25 -0.56 -8.35 0.59
C LEU A 25 -0.60 -9.42 1.67
N LEU A 26 0.58 -9.87 2.08
CA LEU A 26 0.77 -10.74 3.22
C LEU A 26 1.12 -9.88 4.45
N ALA A 27 0.48 -10.14 5.59
CA ALA A 27 0.94 -9.64 6.87
C ALA A 27 1.91 -10.66 7.47
N VAL A 28 3.08 -10.19 7.89
CA VAL A 28 4.10 -10.98 8.58
C VAL A 28 4.37 -10.32 9.93
N ASP A 29 4.18 -11.06 11.01
CA ASP A 29 4.52 -10.63 12.36
C ASP A 29 5.34 -11.71 13.07
N GLY A 30 5.52 -11.59 14.40
CA GLY A 30 6.25 -12.59 15.19
C GLY A 30 5.51 -13.92 15.38
N SER A 31 4.21 -13.98 15.05
CA SER A 31 3.38 -15.19 15.14
C SER A 31 3.35 -15.99 13.84
N GLY A 32 3.54 -15.33 12.69
CA GLY A 32 3.58 -16.02 11.40
C GLY A 32 3.35 -15.13 10.19
N VAL A 33 2.82 -15.74 9.13
CA VAL A 33 2.44 -15.07 7.88
C VAL A 33 1.01 -15.43 7.48
N GLY A 34 0.26 -14.46 7.00
CA GLY A 34 -1.10 -14.66 6.51
C GLY A 34 -1.45 -13.73 5.37
N VAL A 35 -2.44 -14.11 4.55
CA VAL A 35 -2.99 -13.23 3.51
C VAL A 35 -3.83 -12.15 4.18
N ALA A 36 -3.37 -10.91 4.13
CA ALA A 36 -4.07 -9.76 4.72
C ALA A 36 -5.05 -9.11 3.73
N TYR A 37 -4.73 -9.14 2.44
CA TYR A 37 -5.57 -8.53 1.41
C TYR A 37 -5.30 -9.14 0.04
N ARG A 38 -6.34 -9.28 -0.78
CA ARG A 38 -6.24 -9.69 -2.20
C ARG A 38 -6.67 -8.51 -3.07
N LYS A 39 -5.84 -8.14 -4.05
CA LYS A 39 -6.07 -7.01 -4.96
C LYS A 39 -7.45 -7.12 -5.63
N MET A 40 -8.29 -6.12 -5.42
CA MET A 40 -9.65 -6.09 -5.98
C MET A 40 -9.67 -5.63 -7.44
N TRP A 41 -8.84 -4.65 -7.81
CA TRP A 41 -8.89 -4.04 -9.13
C TRP A 41 -7.68 -4.40 -9.98
N LEU A 42 -7.81 -5.46 -10.79
CA LEU A 42 -6.77 -5.91 -11.71
C LEU A 42 -6.51 -4.91 -12.85
N GLY A 43 -5.25 -4.69 -13.21
CA GLY A 43 -4.78 -3.74 -14.22
C GLY A 43 -3.98 -4.39 -15.36
N GLY A 44 -3.94 -3.73 -16.51
CA GLY A 44 -3.17 -4.18 -17.67
C GLY A 44 -3.41 -5.66 -18.00
N PRO A 45 -2.35 -6.50 -18.07
CA PRO A 45 -2.47 -7.91 -18.42
C PRO A 45 -2.88 -8.82 -17.25
N GLU A 46 -2.98 -8.30 -16.02
CA GLU A 46 -3.25 -9.10 -14.81
C GLU A 46 -4.50 -10.01 -14.91
N PRO A 47 -5.64 -9.61 -15.52
CA PRO A 47 -6.82 -10.48 -15.64
C PRO A 47 -6.58 -11.77 -16.44
N GLY A 48 -5.51 -11.85 -17.24
CA GLY A 48 -5.12 -13.09 -17.92
C GLY A 48 -4.48 -14.13 -17.01
N TRP A 49 -4.03 -13.74 -15.82
CA TRP A 49 -3.21 -14.55 -14.92
C TRP A 49 -3.77 -14.64 -13.49
N PHE A 50 -4.52 -13.63 -13.04
CA PHE A 50 -4.97 -13.48 -11.67
C PHE A 50 -6.47 -13.26 -11.57
N ARG A 51 -7.02 -13.53 -10.39
CA ARG A 51 -8.38 -13.22 -9.98
C ARG A 51 -8.41 -12.03 -9.02
N ALA A 52 -9.44 -11.21 -9.15
CA ALA A 52 -9.72 -10.14 -8.21
C ALA A 52 -10.03 -10.71 -6.81
N GLY A 53 -9.69 -9.95 -5.78
CA GLY A 53 -10.30 -10.09 -4.45
C GLY A 53 -11.70 -9.48 -4.42
N ASP A 54 -12.51 -9.91 -3.47
CA ASP A 54 -13.95 -9.62 -3.47
C ASP A 54 -14.33 -8.45 -2.55
N GLU A 55 -13.50 -8.12 -1.55
CA GLU A 55 -13.80 -7.14 -0.52
C GLU A 55 -12.57 -6.34 -0.03
N PRO A 56 -12.76 -5.11 0.45
CA PRO A 56 -11.71 -4.37 1.15
C PRO A 56 -11.34 -5.06 2.47
N ALA A 57 -10.11 -4.85 2.94
CA ALA A 57 -9.62 -5.44 4.18
C ALA A 57 -9.02 -4.40 5.12
N VAL A 58 -9.11 -4.69 6.42
CA VAL A 58 -8.47 -3.92 7.50
C VAL A 58 -7.52 -4.82 8.27
N LEU A 59 -6.29 -4.36 8.47
CA LEU A 59 -5.34 -4.93 9.41
C LEU A 59 -5.32 -4.07 10.67
N GLU A 60 -5.46 -4.67 11.84
CA GLU A 60 -5.30 -3.98 13.12
C GLU A 60 -3.91 -4.24 13.71
N VAL A 61 -3.20 -3.18 14.09
CA VAL A 61 -1.91 -3.27 14.80
C VAL A 61 -1.89 -2.20 15.89
N ASP A 62 -1.68 -2.61 17.14
CA ASP A 62 -1.58 -1.71 18.30
C ASP A 62 -2.72 -0.67 18.40
N GLY A 63 -3.95 -1.08 18.06
CA GLY A 63 -5.15 -0.24 18.09
C GLY A 63 -5.34 0.68 16.88
N TRP A 64 -4.42 0.66 15.91
CA TRP A 64 -4.58 1.36 14.62
C TRP A 64 -5.23 0.45 13.58
N ARG A 65 -6.14 1.02 12.79
CA ARG A 65 -6.84 0.31 11.70
C ARG A 65 -6.26 0.71 10.36
N PHE A 66 -5.65 -0.24 9.65
CA PHE A 66 -5.01 -0.02 8.36
C PHE A 66 -5.82 -0.62 7.22
N GLY A 67 -6.35 0.22 6.33
CA GLY A 67 -6.95 -0.22 5.07
C GLY A 67 -5.88 -0.59 4.05
N LEU A 68 -6.09 -1.67 3.29
CA LEU A 68 -5.06 -2.25 2.44
C LEU A 68 -5.38 -2.12 0.94
N ALA A 69 -4.35 -1.89 0.13
CA ALA A 69 -4.49 -1.69 -1.30
C ALA A 69 -3.27 -2.11 -2.12
N VAL A 70 -3.49 -2.46 -3.39
CA VAL A 70 -2.41 -2.81 -4.33
C VAL A 70 -2.56 -2.04 -5.63
N CYS A 71 -1.54 -1.24 -5.94
CA CYS A 71 -1.31 -0.55 -7.22
C CYS A 71 -2.57 0.12 -7.81
N LYS A 72 -3.28 -0.54 -8.73
CA LYS A 72 -4.46 0.02 -9.42
C LYS A 72 -5.60 0.37 -8.48
N ASP A 73 -5.72 -0.30 -7.34
CA ASP A 73 -6.72 0.01 -6.30
C ASP A 73 -6.72 1.51 -5.94
N THR A 74 -5.53 2.12 -5.78
CA THR A 74 -5.36 3.55 -5.46
C THR A 74 -6.00 4.50 -6.49
N GLY A 75 -6.16 4.03 -7.73
CA GLY A 75 -6.77 4.77 -8.81
C GLY A 75 -8.29 4.73 -8.80
N VAL A 76 -8.91 3.78 -8.10
CA VAL A 76 -10.36 3.51 -8.15
C VAL A 76 -11.06 4.18 -6.96
N PRO A 77 -11.84 5.26 -7.18
CA PRO A 77 -12.47 5.99 -6.08
C PRO A 77 -13.38 5.12 -5.20
N ARG A 78 -14.08 4.15 -5.82
CA ARG A 78 -14.92 3.20 -5.08
C ARG A 78 -14.11 2.32 -4.12
N HIS A 79 -12.91 1.87 -4.50
CA HIS A 79 -12.05 1.10 -3.61
C HIS A 79 -11.66 1.91 -2.37
N ALA A 80 -11.20 3.13 -2.57
CA ALA A 80 -10.84 4.03 -1.47
C ALA A 80 -12.03 4.31 -0.55
N ALA A 81 -13.21 4.58 -1.12
CA ALA A 81 -14.43 4.83 -0.36
C ALA A 81 -14.88 3.60 0.44
N ASP A 82 -14.96 2.43 -0.19
CA ASP A 82 -15.39 1.17 0.44
C ASP A 82 -14.39 0.76 1.54
N THR A 83 -13.09 0.98 1.34
CA THR A 83 -12.06 0.72 2.36
C THR A 83 -12.16 1.71 3.53
N ALA A 84 -12.31 3.01 3.24
CA ALA A 84 -12.45 4.04 4.27
C ALA A 84 -13.72 3.88 5.11
N ALA A 85 -14.80 3.39 4.52
CA ALA A 85 -16.06 3.08 5.20
C ALA A 85 -15.90 2.01 6.31
N LEU A 86 -14.82 1.22 6.27
CA LEU A 86 -14.47 0.30 7.37
C LEU A 86 -13.87 1.03 8.58
N GLY A 87 -13.81 2.36 8.61
CA GLY A 87 -13.34 3.14 9.75
C GLY A 87 -11.84 2.98 10.00
N ILE A 88 -11.05 3.06 8.93
CA ILE A 88 -9.59 2.99 8.98
C ILE A 88 -8.99 4.33 9.44
N ASP A 89 -7.83 4.29 10.07
CA ASP A 89 -7.06 5.47 10.42
C ASP A 89 -6.00 5.80 9.35
N ALA A 90 -5.56 4.78 8.60
CA ALA A 90 -4.59 4.91 7.53
C ALA A 90 -4.87 3.95 6.35
N TYR A 91 -4.58 4.38 5.14
CA TYR A 91 -4.65 3.60 3.91
C TYR A 91 -3.23 3.27 3.42
N LEU A 92 -2.89 1.98 3.38
CA LEU A 92 -1.57 1.48 3.03
C LEU A 92 -1.60 0.83 1.66
N ALA A 93 -0.74 1.27 0.74
CA ALA A 93 -0.68 0.75 -0.61
C ALA A 93 0.72 0.29 -1.02
N ALA A 94 0.81 -0.92 -1.59
CA ALA A 94 2.01 -1.36 -2.32
C ALA A 94 1.81 -1.10 -3.82
N THR A 95 2.80 -0.48 -4.47
CA THR A 95 2.67 -0.03 -5.85
C THR A 95 3.92 -0.32 -6.67
N LEU A 96 3.71 -0.51 -7.97
CA LEU A 96 4.76 -0.56 -8.99
C LEU A 96 4.23 0.30 -10.14
N LYS A 97 4.99 1.34 -10.50
CA LYS A 97 4.65 2.30 -11.54
C LYS A 97 5.90 2.64 -12.34
N PRO A 98 5.77 2.98 -13.63
CA PRO A 98 6.91 3.51 -14.37
C PRO A 98 7.29 4.89 -13.83
N ARG A 99 8.55 5.30 -14.03
CA ARG A 99 9.11 6.55 -13.51
C ARG A 99 8.33 7.80 -13.89
N ASP A 100 7.78 7.85 -15.10
CA ASP A 100 6.98 8.97 -15.61
C ASP A 100 5.59 9.09 -14.96
N GLU A 101 5.14 8.06 -14.23
CA GLU A 101 3.89 8.09 -13.46
C GLU A 101 4.10 8.44 -11.97
N SER A 102 5.27 8.95 -11.55
CA SER A 102 5.50 9.35 -10.15
C SER A 102 4.47 10.38 -9.67
N ASP A 103 4.12 11.34 -10.52
CA ASP A 103 3.18 12.40 -10.16
C ASP A 103 1.77 11.85 -9.95
N LEU A 104 1.39 10.84 -10.74
CA LEU A 104 0.11 10.15 -10.60
C LEU A 104 0.01 9.38 -9.27
N GLN A 105 1.14 8.85 -8.77
CA GLN A 105 1.19 8.24 -7.44
C GLN A 105 0.91 9.27 -6.35
N HIS A 106 1.56 10.43 -6.43
CA HIS A 106 1.36 11.52 -5.47
C HIS A 106 -0.07 12.08 -5.51
N GLU A 107 -0.61 12.28 -6.71
CA GLU A 107 -1.99 12.77 -6.90
C GLU A 107 -3.01 11.82 -6.27
N ARG A 108 -2.91 10.52 -6.53
CA ARG A 108 -3.84 9.52 -6.00
C ARG A 108 -3.78 9.43 -4.48
N ALA A 109 -2.57 9.40 -3.91
CA ALA A 109 -2.39 9.33 -2.46
C ALA A 109 -2.98 10.57 -1.77
N ARG A 110 -2.69 11.78 -2.30
CA ARG A 110 -3.25 13.03 -1.78
C ARG A 110 -4.78 13.06 -1.87
N ARG A 111 -5.34 12.61 -2.99
CA ARG A 111 -6.80 12.52 -3.18
C ARG A 111 -7.46 11.61 -2.14
N ILE A 112 -6.86 10.43 -1.87
CA ILE A 112 -7.37 9.49 -0.87
C ILE A 112 -7.28 10.10 0.54
N ALA A 113 -6.12 10.70 0.87
CA ALA A 113 -5.88 11.29 2.19
C ALA A 113 -6.92 12.37 2.52
N ILE A 114 -7.08 13.36 1.63
CA ILE A 114 -8.02 14.48 1.82
C ILE A 114 -9.48 13.98 1.74
N GLY A 115 -9.80 13.15 0.75
CA GLY A 115 -11.16 12.72 0.48
C GLY A 115 -11.77 11.88 1.60
N HIS A 116 -10.94 11.18 2.37
CA HIS A 116 -11.38 10.30 3.46
C HIS A 116 -10.86 10.72 4.84
N ARG A 117 -10.05 11.78 4.93
CA ARG A 117 -9.42 12.27 6.17
C ARG A 117 -8.62 11.18 6.91
N VAL A 118 -7.85 10.40 6.16
CA VAL A 118 -7.00 9.32 6.68
C VAL A 118 -5.54 9.54 6.32
N TRP A 119 -4.62 8.98 7.11
CA TRP A 119 -3.23 8.89 6.69
C TRP A 119 -3.13 8.02 5.44
N VAL A 120 -2.16 8.28 4.57
CA VAL A 120 -1.86 7.40 3.43
C VAL A 120 -0.39 7.09 3.43
N ALA A 121 -0.01 5.83 3.26
CA ALA A 121 1.37 5.44 3.02
C ALA A 121 1.46 4.58 1.77
N VAL A 122 2.37 4.95 0.87
CA VAL A 122 2.63 4.21 -0.36
C VAL A 122 4.05 3.67 -0.32
N ALA A 123 4.17 2.35 -0.32
CA ALA A 123 5.41 1.67 -0.65
C ALA A 123 5.46 1.47 -2.17
N SER A 124 6.41 2.12 -2.83
CA SER A 124 6.56 2.08 -4.28
C SER A 124 7.89 1.45 -4.66
N PHE A 125 7.83 0.44 -5.52
CA PHE A 125 9.00 -0.28 -5.98
C PHE A 125 9.98 0.67 -6.69
N ALA A 126 11.28 0.50 -6.40
CA ALA A 126 12.37 1.27 -6.98
C ALA A 126 13.32 0.34 -7.75
N GLY A 127 13.90 0.84 -8.83
CA GLY A 127 14.81 0.08 -9.70
C GLY A 127 14.09 -0.59 -10.88
N SER A 128 14.70 -1.65 -11.42
CA SER A 128 14.22 -2.38 -12.59
C SER A 128 13.60 -3.72 -12.20
N THR A 129 12.50 -4.10 -12.86
CA THR A 129 11.90 -5.44 -12.74
C THR A 129 12.49 -6.43 -13.75
N GLY A 130 13.49 -6.01 -14.54
CA GLY A 130 14.02 -6.77 -15.67
C GLY A 130 13.14 -6.61 -16.92
N GLU A 131 11.92 -7.16 -16.89
CA GLU A 131 10.95 -7.05 -17.99
C GLU A 131 9.81 -6.08 -17.62
N GLY A 132 9.48 -5.15 -18.52
CA GLY A 132 8.33 -4.24 -18.42
C GLY A 132 8.56 -2.92 -17.68
N PHE A 133 9.41 -2.87 -16.65
CA PHE A 133 9.76 -1.64 -15.93
C PHE A 133 11.29 -1.51 -15.87
N THR A 134 11.86 -0.72 -16.80
CA THR A 134 13.29 -0.41 -16.80
C THR A 134 13.68 0.52 -15.66
N GLU A 135 12.82 1.51 -15.36
CA GLU A 135 12.93 2.39 -14.22
C GLU A 135 11.55 2.55 -13.56
N ALA A 136 11.38 1.96 -12.39
CA ALA A 136 10.19 2.17 -11.57
C ALA A 136 10.24 3.53 -10.83
N ALA A 137 9.07 4.01 -10.42
CA ALA A 137 8.90 5.33 -9.82
C ALA A 137 9.66 5.51 -8.50
N GLY A 138 9.77 4.47 -7.67
CA GLY A 138 10.24 4.61 -6.29
C GLY A 138 9.45 5.69 -5.55
N ARG A 139 10.13 6.52 -4.75
CA ARG A 139 9.52 7.66 -4.06
C ARG A 139 8.37 7.24 -3.14
N SER A 140 8.60 6.17 -2.39
CA SER A 140 7.72 5.79 -1.28
C SER A 140 7.49 6.99 -0.37
N ALA A 141 6.26 7.23 0.05
CA ALA A 141 5.92 8.43 0.80
C ALA A 141 4.74 8.21 1.74
N VAL A 142 4.58 9.14 2.68
CA VAL A 142 3.50 9.17 3.67
C VAL A 142 2.84 10.54 3.61
N TRP A 143 1.52 10.57 3.57
CA TRP A 143 0.69 11.76 3.56
C TRP A 143 -0.16 11.84 4.82
N THR A 144 -0.28 13.05 5.36
CA THR A 144 -1.22 13.37 6.44
C THR A 144 -2.66 13.38 5.92
N PRO A 145 -3.68 13.30 6.80
CA PRO A 145 -5.09 13.49 6.44
C PRO A 145 -5.43 14.80 5.71
N ASP A 146 -4.63 15.85 5.87
CA ASP A 146 -4.79 17.12 5.15
C ASP A 146 -4.13 17.10 3.75
N GLY A 147 -3.47 15.99 3.40
CA GLY A 147 -2.82 15.78 2.09
C GLY A 147 -1.40 16.30 2.00
N GLU A 148 -0.79 16.68 3.13
CA GLU A 148 0.61 17.13 3.20
C GLU A 148 1.56 15.93 3.28
N ILE A 149 2.75 16.05 2.66
CA ILE A 149 3.76 14.98 2.70
C ILE A 149 4.47 15.02 4.06
N ALA A 150 4.27 13.98 4.87
CA ALA A 150 4.96 13.81 6.14
C ALA A 150 6.38 13.24 5.96
N ALA A 151 6.57 12.37 4.97
CA ALA A 151 7.87 11.81 4.60
C ALA A 151 7.86 11.36 3.14
N CYS A 152 9.01 11.47 2.46
CA CYS A 152 9.19 11.00 1.10
C CYS A 152 10.62 10.47 0.90
N ALA A 153 10.73 9.29 0.31
CA ALA A 153 11.99 8.68 -0.07
C ALA A 153 12.46 9.19 -1.44
N GLY A 154 13.74 9.00 -1.74
CA GLY A 154 14.25 9.14 -3.10
C GLY A 154 13.72 8.04 -4.04
N PRO A 155 13.98 8.15 -5.36
CA PRO A 155 13.61 7.13 -6.34
C PRO A 155 14.51 5.88 -6.31
N GLU A 156 15.63 5.92 -5.59
CA GLU A 156 16.65 4.87 -5.58
C GLU A 156 16.28 3.62 -4.75
N VAL A 157 16.87 2.49 -5.14
CA VAL A 157 16.74 1.21 -4.39
C VAL A 157 17.28 1.38 -2.98
N GLY A 158 16.53 0.91 -1.98
CA GLY A 158 16.92 0.95 -0.57
C GLY A 158 16.57 2.26 0.15
N ALA A 159 16.02 3.26 -0.54
CA ALA A 159 15.53 4.47 0.10
C ALA A 159 14.31 4.17 1.00
N VAL A 160 14.25 4.83 2.17
CA VAL A 160 13.22 4.61 3.18
C VAL A 160 12.55 5.93 3.55
N ALA A 161 11.22 5.95 3.55
CA ALA A 161 10.41 7.00 4.16
C ALA A 161 9.88 6.52 5.50
N ARG A 162 10.00 7.35 6.55
CA ARG A 162 9.52 7.03 7.90
C ARG A 162 8.72 8.20 8.45
N ALA A 163 7.56 7.89 9.03
CA ALA A 163 6.72 8.85 9.73
C ALA A 163 6.18 8.22 11.03
N THR A 164 5.82 9.07 11.98
CA THR A 164 5.05 8.69 13.17
C THR A 164 3.63 9.20 12.98
N LEU A 165 2.65 8.30 13.08
CA LEU A 165 1.25 8.66 12.90
C LEU A 165 0.77 9.40 14.16
N GLY A 166 0.18 10.57 13.94
CA GLY A 166 -0.52 11.34 14.97
C GLY A 166 -2.03 11.07 14.92
N VAL A 167 -2.68 11.16 16.08
CA VAL A 167 -4.15 11.14 16.16
C VAL A 167 -4.68 12.41 15.51
N PHE A 168 -5.50 12.26 14.49
CA PHE A 168 -6.23 13.38 13.88
C PHE A 168 -7.62 13.49 14.50
N PRO A 169 -8.10 14.71 14.83
CA PRO A 169 -9.49 14.89 15.24
C PRO A 169 -10.41 14.47 14.09
N ARG A 170 -11.35 13.57 14.41
CA ARG A 170 -12.39 13.08 13.49
C ARG A 170 -13.39 14.19 13.19
#